data_AF-A0A1V4UZ97-F1
#
_entry.id   AF-A0A1V4UZ97-F1
#
_cell.length_a   1.000
_cell.length_b   1.000
_cell.length_c   1.000
_cell.angle_alpha   90.00
_cell.angle_beta   90.00
_cell.angle_gamma   90.00
#
_symmetry.space_group_name_H-M   'P 1'
#
loop_
_entity.id
_entity.type
_entity.pdbx_description
1 polymer ?
#
loop_
_entity_poly.entity_id
_entity_poly.type
_entity_poly.pdbx_seq_one_letter_code
_entity_poly.pdbx_strand_id
1 'polypeptide(L)'
;MKVEAKEAIAAAMSAAGSEVGTCVPGLGATEIFCDYCALKSQRPVFSFHEEVAYTIAHGAALAGKRAFTCHKAHGFFKAANSVSDSLYSGVVAGFVSVVVDDKNGIQSDSIADAPGFAKGLGIPHKIANVETAFNDVLDGFALSEELQLPFALIIDASELGQPSHISEARPNLLLKQYSRDITQHVLCPPFCRYQRDVLQSKLSGSSWKRTARPSLPTLSEALPERWRRVADEYAVVFETLRSAKGKIVAGDTGLSTLFALPPFDCIDVTTYMGGSIPLALGAYMAGVSPAWAVSGDFSFIAAGNLGLVEAVQRHIPLKVLLLYNGKAETTGGQTIPDGLIERILLGYEEYVYFIDDPLDRDEVKSAIKEASISQELSLVVADFRDCEKKSTRLGRRAV
;
A
#
# COMPACT_ATOMS: atom_id res chain seq x y z
N MET A 1 -27.47 -21.20 -3.41
CA MET A 1 -28.37 -20.26 -4.13
C MET A 1 -27.86 -20.06 -5.55
N LYS A 2 -28.71 -20.02 -6.58
CA LYS A 2 -28.29 -19.76 -7.97
C LYS A 2 -28.32 -18.25 -8.25
N VAL A 3 -27.24 -17.71 -8.80
CA VAL A 3 -27.00 -16.28 -9.05
C VAL A 3 -26.15 -16.10 -10.32
N GLU A 4 -25.84 -14.87 -10.72
CA GLU A 4 -24.80 -14.58 -11.72
C GLU A 4 -23.39 -14.70 -11.11
N ALA A 5 -22.37 -14.96 -11.93
CA ALA A 5 -21.00 -15.12 -11.46
C ALA A 5 -20.45 -13.87 -10.75
N LYS A 6 -20.78 -12.66 -11.22
CA LYS A 6 -20.41 -11.42 -10.51
C LYS A 6 -20.99 -11.34 -9.09
N GLU A 7 -22.24 -11.76 -8.90
CA GLU A 7 -22.94 -11.75 -7.62
C GLU A 7 -22.34 -12.82 -6.70
N ALA A 8 -21.97 -13.98 -7.25
CA ALA A 8 -21.27 -15.03 -6.52
C ALA A 8 -19.90 -14.55 -6.02
N ILE A 9 -19.11 -13.87 -6.85
CA ILE A 9 -17.81 -13.30 -6.47
C ILE A 9 -17.99 -12.26 -5.35
N ALA A 10 -18.93 -11.32 -5.51
CA ALA A 10 -19.24 -10.31 -4.50
C ALA A 10 -19.69 -10.92 -3.16
N ALA A 11 -20.58 -11.92 -3.22
CA ALA A 11 -21.04 -12.66 -2.05
C ALA A 11 -19.90 -13.39 -1.35
N ALA A 12 -18.97 -13.97 -2.10
CA ALA A 12 -17.80 -14.66 -1.54
C ALA A 12 -16.85 -13.71 -0.82
N MET A 13 -16.61 -12.50 -1.37
CA MET A 13 -15.82 -11.46 -0.68
C MET A 13 -16.44 -11.09 0.68
N SER A 14 -17.77 -10.93 0.71
CA SER A 14 -18.50 -10.65 1.96
C SER A 14 -18.46 -11.84 2.93
N ALA A 15 -18.64 -13.07 2.43
CA ALA A 15 -18.62 -14.30 3.21
C ALA A 15 -17.23 -14.64 3.78
N ALA A 16 -16.16 -14.31 3.04
CA ALA A 16 -14.79 -14.38 3.51
C ALA A 16 -14.49 -13.40 4.65
N GLY A 17 -15.39 -12.43 4.91
CA GLY A 17 -15.16 -11.40 5.92
C GLY A 17 -14.16 -10.35 5.46
N SER A 18 -14.07 -10.07 4.16
CA SER A 18 -13.31 -8.91 3.69
C SER A 18 -13.90 -7.63 4.28
N GLU A 19 -13.04 -6.77 4.80
CA GLU A 19 -13.43 -5.49 5.42
C GLU A 19 -13.09 -4.31 4.49
N VAL A 20 -12.02 -4.44 3.70
CA VAL A 20 -11.58 -3.42 2.76
C VAL A 20 -11.73 -3.92 1.33
N GLY A 21 -12.28 -3.07 0.46
CA GLY A 21 -12.43 -3.34 -0.96
C GLY A 21 -12.14 -2.07 -1.75
N THR A 22 -11.37 -2.19 -2.83
CA THR A 22 -11.10 -1.09 -3.76
C THR A 22 -11.49 -1.49 -5.18
N CYS A 23 -11.89 -0.52 -6.00
CA CYS A 23 -12.17 -0.77 -7.40
C CYS A 23 -11.80 0.45 -8.22
N VAL A 24 -11.07 0.24 -9.32
CA VAL A 24 -11.00 1.22 -10.39
C VAL A 24 -12.06 0.85 -11.43
N PRO A 25 -12.92 1.80 -11.87
CA PRO A 25 -14.04 1.47 -12.72
C PRO A 25 -13.62 0.80 -14.03
N GLY A 26 -14.34 -0.27 -14.39
CA GLY A 26 -14.16 -1.00 -15.62
C GLY A 26 -15.26 -2.05 -15.75
N LEU A 27 -15.70 -2.33 -16.98
CA LEU A 27 -16.84 -3.20 -17.23
C LEU A 27 -16.59 -4.60 -16.63
N GLY A 28 -17.54 -5.07 -15.82
CA GLY A 28 -17.43 -6.27 -14.99
C GLY A 28 -16.87 -6.01 -13.58
N ALA A 29 -15.74 -5.30 -13.48
CA ALA A 29 -15.13 -4.98 -12.18
C ALA A 29 -16.02 -4.04 -11.34
N THR A 30 -16.62 -3.04 -11.99
CA THR A 30 -17.56 -2.10 -11.38
C THR A 30 -18.76 -2.83 -10.79
N GLU A 31 -19.35 -3.77 -11.53
CA GLU A 31 -20.53 -4.50 -11.12
C GLU A 31 -20.25 -5.39 -9.90
N ILE A 32 -19.15 -6.15 -9.92
CA ILE A 32 -18.73 -6.97 -8.77
C ILE A 32 -18.57 -6.10 -7.51
N PHE A 33 -17.91 -4.94 -7.64
CA PHE A 33 -17.70 -4.04 -6.51
C PHE A 33 -19.01 -3.41 -6.01
N CYS A 34 -19.89 -3.00 -6.91
CA CYS A 34 -21.21 -2.48 -6.57
C CYS A 34 -22.06 -3.53 -5.84
N ASP A 35 -22.07 -4.78 -6.32
CA ASP A 35 -22.79 -5.87 -5.68
C ASP A 35 -22.24 -6.14 -4.27
N TYR A 36 -20.92 -6.12 -4.09
CA TYR A 36 -20.29 -6.23 -2.76
C TYR A 36 -20.71 -5.09 -1.83
N CYS A 37 -20.66 -3.85 -2.29
CA CYS A 37 -21.07 -2.68 -1.51
C CYS A 37 -22.55 -2.76 -1.14
N ALA A 38 -23.43 -3.19 -2.06
CA ALA A 38 -24.85 -3.38 -1.81
C ALA A 38 -25.11 -4.42 -0.70
N LEU A 39 -24.40 -5.56 -0.72
CA LEU A 39 -24.47 -6.58 0.34
C LEU A 39 -24.06 -6.05 1.71
N LYS A 40 -23.18 -5.03 1.76
CA LYS A 40 -22.74 -4.36 2.98
C LYS A 40 -23.58 -3.12 3.33
N SER A 41 -24.61 -2.79 2.55
CA SER A 41 -25.38 -1.54 2.67
C SER A 41 -24.50 -0.28 2.63
N GLN A 42 -23.46 -0.30 1.79
CA GLN A 42 -22.50 0.78 1.62
C GLN A 42 -22.62 1.39 0.21
N ARG A 43 -22.31 2.69 0.08
CA ARG A 43 -22.17 3.32 -1.24
C ARG A 43 -20.80 2.94 -1.83
N PRO A 44 -20.72 2.57 -3.13
CA PRO A 44 -19.44 2.37 -3.80
C PRO A 44 -18.61 3.66 -3.82
N VAL A 45 -17.35 3.57 -3.41
CA VAL A 45 -16.35 4.64 -3.54
C VAL A 45 -15.20 4.12 -4.37
N PHE A 46 -15.18 4.53 -5.65
CA PHE A 46 -14.19 4.10 -6.62
C PHE A 46 -12.87 4.82 -6.45
N SER A 47 -11.79 4.13 -6.80
CA SER A 47 -10.43 4.67 -6.85
C SER A 47 -10.08 5.17 -8.24
N PHE A 48 -9.13 6.11 -8.31
CA PHE A 48 -8.75 6.78 -9.56
C PHE A 48 -7.47 6.23 -10.22
N HIS A 49 -6.70 5.40 -9.50
CA HIS A 49 -5.44 4.85 -9.99
C HIS A 49 -5.25 3.41 -9.52
N GLU A 50 -4.89 2.51 -10.43
CA GLU A 50 -4.89 1.06 -10.21
C GLU A 50 -3.77 0.62 -9.27
N GLU A 51 -2.58 1.20 -9.41
CA GLU A 51 -1.46 0.99 -8.49
C GLU A 51 -1.85 1.42 -7.06
N VAL A 52 -2.55 2.55 -6.93
CA VAL A 52 -2.99 3.08 -5.63
C VAL A 52 -4.09 2.20 -5.04
N ALA A 53 -5.11 1.83 -5.83
CA ALA A 53 -6.20 0.96 -5.40
C ALA A 53 -5.68 -0.40 -4.90
N TYR A 54 -4.80 -1.05 -5.68
CA TYR A 54 -4.15 -2.30 -5.28
C TYR A 54 -3.41 -2.14 -3.95
N THR A 55 -2.65 -1.05 -3.81
CA THR A 55 -1.81 -0.81 -2.63
C THR A 55 -2.61 -0.45 -1.38
N ILE A 56 -3.77 0.20 -1.52
CA ILE A 56 -4.72 0.41 -0.40
C ILE A 56 -5.23 -0.94 0.10
N ALA A 57 -5.69 -1.82 -0.78
CA ALA A 57 -6.14 -3.16 -0.38
C ALA A 57 -4.99 -3.97 0.25
N HIS A 58 -3.79 -3.88 -0.31
CA HIS A 58 -2.59 -4.52 0.25
C HIS A 58 -2.22 -3.99 1.64
N GLY A 59 -2.30 -2.67 1.86
CA GLY A 59 -2.07 -2.04 3.17
C GLY A 59 -3.03 -2.54 4.24
N ALA A 60 -4.31 -2.74 3.89
CA ALA A 60 -5.30 -3.34 4.79
C ALA A 60 -4.97 -4.80 5.13
N ALA A 61 -4.54 -5.58 4.13
CA ALA A 61 -4.09 -6.95 4.29
C ALA A 61 -2.84 -7.08 5.18
N LEU A 62 -1.90 -6.15 5.05
CA LEU A 62 -0.74 -6.04 5.94
C LEU A 62 -1.15 -5.64 7.36
N ALA A 63 -2.18 -4.81 7.52
CA ALA A 63 -2.73 -4.42 8.83
C ALA A 63 -3.58 -5.52 9.49
N GLY A 64 -3.72 -6.70 8.86
CA GLY A 64 -4.40 -7.86 9.44
C GLY A 64 -5.89 -7.96 9.12
N LYS A 65 -6.37 -7.23 8.11
CA LYS A 65 -7.76 -7.31 7.63
C LYS A 65 -7.81 -7.87 6.23
N ARG A 66 -8.73 -8.81 5.99
CA ARG A 66 -8.94 -9.32 4.63
C ARG A 66 -9.36 -8.18 3.71
N ALA A 67 -8.78 -8.17 2.53
CA ALA A 67 -9.01 -7.13 1.54
C ALA A 67 -9.09 -7.70 0.14
N PHE A 68 -9.71 -6.95 -0.76
CA PHE A 68 -9.67 -7.25 -2.18
C PHE A 68 -9.57 -6.00 -3.03
N THR A 69 -9.16 -6.18 -4.28
CA THR A 69 -9.23 -5.14 -5.31
C THR A 69 -9.88 -5.71 -6.58
N CYS A 70 -10.71 -4.92 -7.25
CA CYS A 70 -11.32 -5.25 -8.53
C CYS A 70 -10.81 -4.30 -9.61
N HIS A 71 -10.34 -4.86 -10.73
CA HIS A 71 -9.93 -4.08 -11.90
C HIS A 71 -9.95 -4.94 -13.18
N LYS A 72 -9.89 -4.26 -14.33
CA LYS A 72 -9.64 -4.91 -15.62
C LYS A 72 -8.21 -5.45 -15.71
N ALA A 73 -7.96 -6.36 -16.63
CA ALA A 73 -6.62 -6.90 -16.91
C ALA A 73 -5.56 -5.80 -17.11
N HIS A 74 -5.83 -4.76 -17.91
CA HIS A 74 -4.90 -3.62 -18.08
C HIS A 74 -4.64 -2.87 -16.78
N GLY A 75 -5.65 -2.79 -15.91
CA GLY A 75 -5.49 -2.21 -14.59
C GLY A 75 -4.56 -3.03 -13.70
N PHE A 76 -4.66 -4.36 -13.77
CA PHE A 76 -3.71 -5.26 -13.12
C PHE A 76 -2.27 -5.04 -13.63
N PHE A 77 -2.11 -4.77 -14.93
CA PHE A 77 -0.80 -4.49 -15.52
C PHE A 77 -0.28 -3.12 -15.10
N LYS A 78 -1.15 -2.11 -15.01
CA LYS A 78 -0.79 -0.78 -14.51
C LYS A 78 -0.40 -0.81 -13.02
N ALA A 79 -0.91 -1.77 -12.25
CA ALA A 79 -0.54 -2.00 -10.85
C ALA A 79 0.67 -2.93 -10.66
N ALA A 80 1.38 -3.33 -11.74
CA ALA A 80 2.40 -4.37 -11.70
C ALA A 80 3.50 -4.17 -10.65
N ASN A 81 3.89 -2.92 -10.42
CA ASN A 81 4.88 -2.55 -9.43
C ASN A 81 4.41 -2.92 -8.01
N SER A 82 3.18 -2.53 -7.63
CA SER A 82 2.56 -2.96 -6.37
C SER A 82 2.37 -4.47 -6.27
N VAL A 83 1.96 -5.11 -7.37
CA VAL A 83 1.78 -6.57 -7.41
C VAL A 83 3.12 -7.27 -7.15
N SER A 84 4.19 -6.86 -7.84
CA SER A 84 5.53 -7.42 -7.67
C SER A 84 6.01 -7.28 -6.22
N ASP A 85 5.93 -6.09 -5.64
CA ASP A 85 6.47 -5.84 -4.30
C ASP A 85 5.62 -6.46 -3.19
N SER A 86 4.32 -6.64 -3.42
CA SER A 86 3.46 -7.38 -2.49
C SER A 86 3.82 -8.87 -2.37
N LEU A 87 4.50 -9.46 -3.37
CA LEU A 87 5.02 -10.83 -3.27
C LEU A 87 6.17 -10.93 -2.26
N TYR A 88 7.03 -9.92 -2.22
CA TYR A 88 8.18 -9.89 -1.32
C TYR A 88 7.78 -9.46 0.10
N SER A 89 6.99 -8.40 0.21
CA SER A 89 6.47 -7.92 1.50
C SER A 89 5.44 -8.88 2.09
N GLY A 90 4.74 -9.64 1.25
CA GLY A 90 3.71 -10.60 1.64
C GLY A 90 2.46 -9.93 2.20
N VAL A 91 1.63 -10.71 2.87
CA VAL A 91 0.40 -10.26 3.54
C VAL A 91 0.23 -10.89 4.92
N VAL A 92 -0.51 -10.23 5.81
CA VAL A 92 -0.85 -10.77 7.15
C VAL A 92 -2.20 -11.48 7.12
N ALA A 93 -3.21 -10.85 6.52
CA ALA A 93 -4.51 -11.43 6.21
C ALA A 93 -4.69 -11.62 4.70
N GLY A 94 -5.67 -12.42 4.29
CA GLY A 94 -5.84 -12.77 2.88
C GLY A 94 -6.14 -11.56 1.99
N PHE A 95 -5.52 -11.53 0.82
CA PHE A 95 -5.65 -10.47 -0.18
C PHE A 95 -5.90 -11.07 -1.56
N VAL A 96 -7.07 -10.76 -2.13
CA VAL A 96 -7.47 -11.23 -3.48
C VAL A 96 -7.57 -10.07 -4.46
N SER A 97 -6.87 -10.17 -5.58
CA SER A 97 -6.98 -9.29 -6.74
C SER A 97 -7.90 -9.93 -7.77
N VAL A 98 -9.11 -9.41 -7.95
CA VAL A 98 -10.04 -9.86 -9.00
C VAL A 98 -9.69 -9.14 -10.30
N VAL A 99 -9.21 -9.92 -11.25
CA VAL A 99 -8.78 -9.45 -12.57
C VAL A 99 -9.84 -9.85 -13.59
N VAL A 100 -10.59 -8.86 -14.06
CA VAL A 100 -11.59 -9.04 -15.12
C VAL A 100 -10.91 -8.91 -16.47
N ASP A 101 -10.67 -10.05 -17.11
CA ASP A 101 -10.04 -10.15 -18.42
C ASP A 101 -11.07 -10.00 -19.55
N ASP A 102 -10.62 -9.75 -20.76
CA ASP A 102 -11.48 -9.65 -21.96
C ASP A 102 -10.73 -10.26 -23.14
N LYS A 103 -10.81 -11.59 -23.22
CA LYS A 103 -10.01 -12.38 -24.17
C LYS A 103 -10.37 -12.11 -25.63
N ASN A 104 -11.53 -11.51 -25.88
CA ASN A 104 -12.03 -11.21 -27.22
C ASN A 104 -11.95 -9.73 -27.57
N GLY A 105 -11.56 -8.86 -26.63
CA GLY A 105 -11.46 -7.41 -26.84
C GLY A 105 -12.80 -6.75 -27.18
N ILE A 106 -13.90 -7.24 -26.61
CA ILE A 106 -15.25 -6.70 -26.88
C ILE A 106 -15.42 -5.33 -26.21
N GLN A 107 -14.76 -5.13 -25.08
CA GLN A 107 -14.96 -4.02 -24.15
C GLN A 107 -13.64 -3.38 -23.71
N SER A 108 -12.53 -3.74 -24.36
CA SER A 108 -11.17 -3.34 -23.99
C SER A 108 -10.40 -2.87 -25.22
N ASP A 109 -9.52 -1.89 -25.04
CA ASP A 109 -8.74 -1.29 -26.14
C ASP A 109 -7.70 -2.25 -26.76
N SER A 110 -7.36 -3.32 -26.04
CA SER A 110 -6.50 -4.40 -26.51
C SER A 110 -6.83 -5.71 -25.78
N ILE A 111 -6.42 -6.83 -26.36
CA ILE A 111 -6.55 -8.14 -25.73
C ILE A 111 -5.33 -8.36 -24.82
N ALA A 112 -5.58 -8.49 -23.53
CA ALA A 112 -4.56 -8.74 -22.51
C ALA A 112 -4.30 -10.25 -22.35
N ASP A 113 -3.09 -10.62 -21.93
CA ASP A 113 -2.78 -11.98 -21.46
C ASP A 113 -2.65 -11.96 -19.93
N ALA A 114 -3.77 -11.81 -19.23
CA ALA A 114 -3.77 -11.74 -17.77
C ALA A 114 -3.18 -13.00 -17.10
N PRO A 115 -3.49 -14.24 -17.57
CA PRO A 115 -2.87 -15.44 -17.02
C PRO A 115 -1.36 -15.51 -17.24
N GLY A 116 -0.88 -15.21 -18.45
CA GLY A 116 0.55 -15.18 -18.75
C GLY A 116 1.28 -14.11 -17.94
N PHE A 117 0.66 -12.95 -17.76
CA PHE A 117 1.20 -11.88 -16.93
C PHE A 117 1.30 -12.26 -15.45
N ALA A 118 0.22 -12.83 -14.87
CA ALA A 118 0.20 -13.31 -13.50
C ALA A 118 1.27 -14.39 -13.27
N LYS A 119 1.39 -15.33 -14.21
CA LYS A 119 2.45 -16.35 -14.21
C LYS A 119 3.85 -15.73 -14.30
N GLY A 120 4.04 -14.71 -15.14
CA GLY A 120 5.30 -14.01 -15.32
C GLY A 120 5.77 -13.26 -14.07
N LEU A 121 4.84 -12.63 -13.35
CA LEU A 121 5.12 -12.01 -12.04
C LEU A 121 5.37 -13.05 -10.93
N GLY A 122 4.84 -14.26 -11.09
CA GLY A 122 4.91 -15.31 -10.07
C GLY A 122 3.87 -15.15 -8.96
N ILE A 123 2.80 -14.38 -9.19
CA ILE A 123 1.67 -14.30 -8.26
C ILE A 123 0.87 -15.62 -8.29
N PRO A 124 0.55 -16.24 -7.14
CA PRO A 124 -0.42 -17.32 -7.07
C PRO A 124 -1.74 -16.88 -7.70
N HIS A 125 -2.26 -17.65 -8.65
CA HIS A 125 -3.46 -17.26 -9.38
C HIS A 125 -4.31 -18.47 -9.80
N LYS A 126 -5.58 -18.19 -10.08
CA LYS A 126 -6.54 -19.14 -10.66
C LYS A 126 -7.38 -18.45 -11.71
N ILE A 127 -7.59 -19.12 -12.83
CA ILE A 127 -8.66 -18.78 -13.78
C ILE A 127 -9.94 -19.33 -13.19
N ALA A 128 -10.89 -18.46 -12.87
CA ALA A 128 -12.13 -18.81 -12.21
C ALA A 128 -12.94 -19.81 -13.04
N ASN A 129 -13.52 -20.80 -12.38
CA ASN A 129 -14.62 -21.57 -12.94
C ASN A 129 -15.93 -20.86 -12.56
N VAL A 130 -16.68 -20.44 -13.57
CA VAL A 130 -17.95 -19.70 -13.44
C VAL A 130 -18.94 -20.40 -12.52
N GLU A 131 -19.10 -21.71 -12.65
CA GLU A 131 -20.07 -22.48 -11.85
C GLU A 131 -19.71 -22.50 -10.35
N THR A 132 -18.41 -22.40 -10.04
CA THR A 132 -17.85 -22.47 -8.68
C THR A 132 -17.18 -21.17 -8.23
N ALA A 133 -17.48 -20.04 -8.88
CA ALA A 133 -16.79 -18.76 -8.66
C ALA A 133 -16.80 -18.31 -7.18
N PHE A 134 -17.88 -18.61 -6.46
CA PHE A 134 -17.97 -18.36 -5.02
C PHE A 134 -16.87 -19.09 -4.23
N ASN A 135 -16.69 -20.40 -4.49
CA ASN A 135 -15.68 -21.21 -3.80
C ASN A 135 -14.26 -20.82 -4.23
N ASP A 136 -14.07 -20.46 -5.51
CA ASP A 136 -12.76 -20.04 -6.03
C ASP A 136 -12.22 -18.79 -5.33
N VAL A 137 -13.10 -17.84 -4.97
CA VAL A 137 -12.74 -16.67 -4.17
C VAL A 137 -12.34 -17.08 -2.74
N LEU A 138 -13.12 -17.96 -2.10
CA LEU A 138 -12.84 -18.42 -0.73
C LEU A 138 -11.51 -19.19 -0.67
N ASP A 139 -11.25 -20.05 -1.64
CA ASP A 139 -10.00 -20.77 -1.80
C ASP A 139 -8.84 -19.78 -2.04
N GLY A 140 -9.08 -18.71 -2.81
CA GLY A 140 -8.11 -17.64 -3.02
C GLY A 140 -7.69 -16.94 -1.73
N PHE A 141 -8.65 -16.59 -0.86
CA PHE A 141 -8.33 -16.03 0.46
C PHE A 141 -7.59 -17.04 1.35
N ALA A 142 -8.02 -18.30 1.36
CA ALA A 142 -7.38 -19.34 2.16
C ALA A 142 -5.92 -19.55 1.72
N LEU A 143 -5.67 -19.65 0.41
CA LEU A 143 -4.34 -19.82 -0.15
C LEU A 143 -3.46 -18.58 0.08
N SER A 144 -4.04 -17.38 -0.02
CA SER A 144 -3.36 -16.13 0.29
C SER A 144 -2.87 -16.10 1.74
N GLU A 145 -3.69 -16.55 2.69
CA GLU A 145 -3.34 -16.61 4.12
C GLU A 145 -2.35 -17.72 4.47
N GLU A 146 -2.48 -18.87 3.81
CA GLU A 146 -1.58 -20.01 3.95
C GLU A 146 -0.17 -19.63 3.49
N LEU A 147 -0.05 -19.09 2.27
CA LEU A 147 1.23 -18.70 1.69
C LEU A 147 1.73 -17.35 2.20
N GLN A 148 0.88 -16.53 2.82
CA GLN A 148 1.16 -15.13 3.13
C GLN A 148 1.61 -14.36 1.88
N LEU A 149 0.87 -14.53 0.78
CA LEU A 149 1.08 -13.88 -0.52
C LEU A 149 -0.24 -13.32 -1.05
N PRO A 150 -0.21 -12.28 -1.91
CA PRO A 150 -1.40 -11.90 -2.68
C PRO A 150 -1.84 -13.05 -3.59
N PHE A 151 -3.13 -13.10 -3.91
CA PHE A 151 -3.70 -14.06 -4.86
C PHE A 151 -4.46 -13.33 -5.97
N ALA A 152 -4.31 -13.76 -7.23
CA ALA A 152 -5.06 -13.22 -8.35
C ALA A 152 -6.15 -14.21 -8.82
N LEU A 153 -7.41 -13.77 -8.79
CA LEU A 153 -8.52 -14.50 -9.39
C LEU A 153 -8.84 -13.86 -10.75
N ILE A 154 -8.66 -14.61 -11.83
CA ILE A 154 -8.83 -14.12 -13.21
C ILE A 154 -10.14 -14.68 -13.76
N ILE A 155 -11.02 -13.82 -14.26
CA ILE A 155 -12.29 -14.22 -14.87
C ILE A 155 -12.52 -13.45 -16.17
N ASP A 156 -13.08 -14.10 -17.19
CA ASP A 156 -13.41 -13.41 -18.43
C ASP A 156 -14.69 -12.58 -18.28
N ALA A 157 -14.70 -11.37 -18.82
CA ALA A 157 -15.84 -10.45 -18.74
C ALA A 157 -17.12 -11.06 -19.33
N SER A 158 -17.02 -11.89 -20.38
CA SER A 158 -18.17 -12.55 -21.00
C SER A 158 -18.81 -13.65 -20.13
N GLU A 159 -18.12 -14.06 -19.07
CA GLU A 159 -18.58 -15.09 -18.15
C GLU A 159 -19.32 -14.52 -16.93
N LEU A 160 -19.24 -13.21 -16.68
CA LEU A 160 -19.77 -12.61 -15.44
C LEU A 160 -21.29 -12.70 -15.27
N GLY A 161 -22.03 -12.68 -16.38
CA GLY A 161 -23.50 -12.83 -16.38
C GLY A 161 -23.96 -14.29 -16.42
N GLN A 162 -23.04 -15.25 -16.48
CA GLN A 162 -23.41 -16.66 -16.54
C GLN A 162 -23.83 -17.19 -15.16
N PRO A 163 -24.66 -18.25 -15.11
CA PRO A 163 -25.12 -18.81 -13.84
C PRO A 163 -23.98 -19.39 -12.98
N SER A 164 -24.03 -19.09 -11.70
CA SER A 164 -23.10 -19.56 -10.66
C SER A 164 -23.86 -19.97 -9.38
N HIS A 165 -23.13 -20.53 -8.42
CA HIS A 165 -23.68 -21.04 -7.18
C HIS A 165 -22.97 -20.47 -5.95
N ILE A 166 -23.77 -19.92 -5.03
CA ILE A 166 -23.33 -19.60 -3.67
C ILE A 166 -23.51 -20.83 -2.80
N SER A 167 -22.43 -21.28 -2.17
CA SER A 167 -22.41 -22.38 -1.21
C SER A 167 -22.75 -21.89 0.21
N GLU A 168 -23.28 -22.79 1.06
CA GLU A 168 -23.60 -22.45 2.46
C GLU A 168 -22.37 -22.51 3.38
N ALA A 169 -21.30 -23.17 2.94
CA ALA A 169 -20.10 -23.38 3.74
C ALA A 169 -19.26 -22.10 3.80
N ARG A 170 -19.12 -21.54 5.00
CA ARG A 170 -18.17 -20.46 5.29
C ARG A 170 -16.86 -21.08 5.75
N PRO A 171 -15.71 -20.70 5.18
CA PRO A 171 -14.45 -21.20 5.67
C PRO A 171 -14.19 -20.56 7.05
N ASN A 172 -13.82 -21.39 8.03
CA ASN A 172 -13.47 -20.93 9.38
C ASN A 172 -12.02 -20.42 9.37
N LEU A 173 -11.79 -19.29 8.70
CA LEU A 173 -10.46 -18.72 8.56
C LEU A 173 -10.15 -17.80 9.75
N LEU A 174 -9.23 -18.22 10.62
CA LEU A 174 -8.76 -17.43 11.76
C LEU A 174 -8.02 -16.18 11.26
N LEU A 175 -8.54 -15.00 11.62
CA LEU A 175 -7.87 -13.73 11.33
C LEU A 175 -6.59 -13.62 12.15
N LYS A 176 -5.45 -13.47 11.48
CA LYS A 176 -4.17 -13.16 12.14
C LYS A 176 -4.17 -11.70 12.57
N GLN A 177 -3.75 -11.45 13.81
CA GLN A 177 -3.46 -10.10 14.27
C GLN A 177 -2.13 -9.62 13.69
N TYR A 178 -2.05 -8.32 13.40
CA TYR A 178 -0.81 -7.69 12.98
C TYR A 178 0.27 -7.83 14.07
N SER A 179 1.47 -8.22 13.66
CA SER A 179 2.69 -8.17 14.45
C SER A 179 3.78 -7.56 13.59
N ARG A 180 4.55 -6.63 14.18
CA ARG A 180 5.65 -5.97 13.47
C ARG A 180 6.71 -7.00 13.06
N ASP A 181 7.03 -7.04 11.77
CA ASP A 181 8.10 -7.86 11.20
C ASP A 181 8.76 -7.12 10.04
N ILE A 182 9.77 -6.31 10.34
CA ILE A 182 10.46 -5.51 9.33
C ILE A 182 11.26 -6.35 8.35
N THR A 183 11.72 -7.55 8.75
CA THR A 183 12.47 -8.43 7.84
C THR A 183 11.59 -8.98 6.72
N GLN A 184 10.29 -9.10 6.99
CA GLN A 184 9.29 -9.52 6.00
C GLN A 184 8.68 -8.32 5.27
N HIS A 185 8.24 -7.28 6.00
CA HIS A 185 7.34 -6.26 5.46
C HIS A 185 8.02 -4.94 5.08
N VAL A 186 9.30 -4.75 5.35
CA VAL A 186 10.08 -3.60 4.87
C VAL A 186 10.98 -4.07 3.73
N LEU A 187 10.69 -3.63 2.50
CA LEU A 187 11.54 -3.89 1.35
C LEU A 187 12.75 -2.95 1.38
N CYS A 188 13.93 -3.52 1.65
CA CYS A 188 15.19 -2.79 1.66
C CYS A 188 16.38 -3.74 1.42
N PRO A 189 17.55 -3.21 0.99
CA PRO A 189 18.68 -4.04 0.56
C PRO A 189 19.13 -5.11 1.58
N PRO A 190 19.20 -4.85 2.90
CA PRO A 190 19.57 -5.86 3.90
C PRO A 190 18.63 -7.08 3.95
N PHE A 191 17.38 -6.95 3.52
CA PHE A 191 16.37 -8.02 3.63
C PHE A 191 16.06 -8.72 2.31
N CYS A 192 16.50 -8.16 1.17
CA CYS A 192 16.19 -8.68 -0.17
C CYS A 192 16.50 -10.18 -0.34
N ARG A 193 17.67 -10.65 0.14
CA ARG A 193 18.03 -12.07 -0.01
C ARG A 193 17.09 -12.98 0.77
N TYR A 194 16.82 -12.63 2.03
CA TYR A 194 15.89 -13.36 2.88
C TYR A 194 14.48 -13.40 2.28
N GLN A 195 13.95 -12.25 1.86
CA GLN A 195 12.62 -12.14 1.25
C GLN A 195 12.51 -12.96 -0.03
N ARG A 196 13.56 -12.98 -0.86
CA ARG A 196 13.62 -13.82 -2.06
C ARG A 196 13.59 -15.31 -1.73
N ASP A 197 14.39 -15.75 -0.76
CA ASP A 197 14.46 -17.15 -0.35
C ASP A 197 13.12 -17.61 0.27
N VAL A 198 12.46 -16.73 1.05
CA VAL A 198 11.11 -16.95 1.58
C VAL A 198 10.09 -17.09 0.45
N LEU A 199 10.07 -16.17 -0.53
CA LEU A 199 9.14 -16.23 -1.66
C LEU A 199 9.34 -17.51 -2.48
N GLN A 200 10.57 -17.89 -2.80
CA GLN A 200 10.86 -19.13 -3.52
C GLN A 200 10.42 -20.37 -2.75
N SER A 201 10.59 -20.37 -1.42
CA SER A 201 10.13 -21.47 -0.58
C SER A 201 8.60 -21.59 -0.61
N LYS A 202 7.87 -20.46 -0.46
CA LYS A 202 6.41 -20.42 -0.55
C LYS A 202 5.90 -20.96 -1.90
N LEU A 203 6.47 -20.47 -3.01
CA LEU A 203 6.05 -20.85 -4.37
C LEU A 203 6.39 -22.30 -4.73
N SER A 204 7.39 -22.91 -4.08
CA SER A 204 7.75 -24.33 -4.29
C SER A 204 7.02 -25.30 -3.35
N GLY A 205 6.17 -24.80 -2.45
CA GLY A 205 5.52 -25.60 -1.40
C GLY A 205 6.46 -26.04 -0.28
N SER A 206 7.68 -25.49 -0.23
CA SER A 206 8.65 -25.76 0.84
C SER A 206 8.38 -24.89 2.07
N SER A 207 8.80 -25.36 3.25
CA SER A 207 8.61 -24.61 4.49
C SER A 207 9.53 -23.38 4.57
N TRP A 208 8.99 -22.18 4.40
CA TRP A 208 9.72 -20.90 4.56
C TRP A 208 9.97 -20.50 6.02
N LYS A 209 9.29 -21.15 6.98
CA LYS A 209 9.44 -20.88 8.42
C LYS A 209 10.86 -21.21 8.94
N ARG A 210 11.64 -21.98 8.17
CA ARG A 210 13.01 -22.37 8.50
C ARG A 210 14.06 -21.46 7.84
N THR A 211 13.65 -20.53 6.99
CA THR A 211 14.58 -19.59 6.35
C THR A 211 15.25 -18.74 7.42
N ALA A 212 16.58 -18.71 7.43
CA ALA A 212 17.36 -17.97 8.42
C ALA A 212 17.06 -16.47 8.30
N ARG A 213 16.55 -15.87 9.38
CA ARG A 213 16.29 -14.43 9.43
C ARG A 213 17.60 -13.65 9.47
N PRO A 214 17.71 -12.53 8.75
CA PRO A 214 18.88 -11.67 8.82
C PRO A 214 18.98 -11.05 10.23
N SER A 215 20.21 -10.84 10.70
CA SER A 215 20.44 -10.02 11.89
C SER A 215 19.98 -8.59 11.62
N LEU A 216 19.33 -7.95 12.59
CA LEU A 216 18.93 -6.55 12.46
C LEU A 216 20.16 -5.65 12.65
N PRO A 217 20.63 -4.94 11.62
CA PRO A 217 21.74 -4.01 11.80
C PRO A 217 21.30 -2.85 12.69
N THR A 218 22.11 -2.50 13.69
CA THR A 218 21.98 -1.23 14.40
C THR A 218 22.58 -0.13 13.53
N LEU A 219 21.91 1.03 13.46
CA LEU A 219 22.38 2.15 12.64
C LEU A 219 23.76 2.67 13.08
N SER A 220 24.17 2.44 14.33
CA SER A 220 25.42 2.93 14.92
C SER A 220 26.69 2.17 14.49
N GLU A 221 26.60 0.87 14.18
CA GLU A 221 27.79 0.00 14.07
C GLU A 221 27.94 -0.71 12.71
N ALA A 222 26.84 -0.94 11.98
CA ALA A 222 26.85 -1.79 10.78
C ALA A 222 26.67 -1.03 9.45
N LEU A 223 26.31 0.26 9.48
CA LEU A 223 26.03 1.01 8.26
C LEU A 223 27.26 1.76 7.70
N PRO A 224 27.40 1.82 6.36
CA PRO A 224 28.35 2.71 5.70
C PRO A 224 28.24 4.16 6.20
N GLU A 225 29.37 4.86 6.30
CA GLU A 225 29.48 6.24 6.83
C GLU A 225 28.41 7.20 6.27
N ARG A 226 28.16 7.14 4.96
CA ARG A 226 27.15 8.00 4.31
C ARG A 226 25.76 7.85 4.95
N TRP A 227 25.38 6.64 5.32
CA TRP A 227 24.05 6.36 5.87
C TRP A 227 23.94 6.68 7.36
N ARG A 228 25.06 6.68 8.08
CA ARG A 228 25.10 7.18 9.46
C ARG A 228 24.84 8.68 9.49
N ARG A 229 25.49 9.45 8.61
CA ARG A 229 25.25 10.89 8.48
C ARG A 229 23.80 11.20 8.12
N VAL A 230 23.22 10.46 7.17
CA VAL A 230 21.79 10.58 6.84
C VAL A 230 20.91 10.19 8.04
N ALA A 231 21.26 9.18 8.82
CA ALA A 231 20.49 8.84 10.02
C ALA A 231 20.53 9.98 11.06
N ASP A 232 21.70 10.58 11.27
CA ASP A 232 21.89 11.69 12.21
C ASP A 232 21.13 12.95 11.78
N GLU A 233 21.15 13.29 10.49
CA GLU A 233 20.47 14.47 9.92
C GLU A 233 18.96 14.44 10.18
N TYR A 234 18.31 13.27 10.09
CA TYR A 234 16.87 13.13 10.24
C TYR A 234 16.46 12.64 11.64
N ALA A 235 17.43 12.47 12.56
CA ALA A 235 17.20 11.84 13.86
C ALA A 235 16.13 12.56 14.68
N VAL A 236 16.14 13.90 14.71
CA VAL A 236 15.16 14.71 15.49
C VAL A 236 13.72 14.41 15.06
N VAL A 237 13.48 14.36 13.75
CA VAL A 237 12.16 14.07 13.16
C VAL A 237 11.70 12.67 13.52
N PHE A 238 12.57 11.66 13.39
CA PHE A 238 12.19 10.27 13.66
C PHE A 238 12.13 9.91 15.14
N GLU A 239 12.96 10.50 16.01
CA GLU A 239 12.82 10.40 17.47
C GLU A 239 11.45 10.92 17.92
N THR A 240 11.01 12.02 17.33
CA THR A 240 9.71 12.63 17.62
C THR A 240 8.57 11.78 17.04
N LEU A 241 8.68 11.35 15.78
CA LEU A 241 7.70 10.46 15.15
C LEU A 241 7.51 9.18 15.96
N ARG A 242 8.59 8.57 16.47
CA ARG A 242 8.53 7.37 17.31
C ARG A 242 7.59 7.53 18.51
N SER A 243 7.53 8.72 19.09
CA SER A 243 6.68 9.02 20.24
C SER A 243 5.22 9.29 19.87
N ALA A 244 4.94 9.60 18.60
CA ALA A 244 3.61 9.93 18.09
C ALA A 244 3.04 8.87 17.13
N LYS A 245 3.83 7.84 16.78
CA LYS A 245 3.42 6.82 15.82
C LYS A 245 2.33 5.92 16.40
N GLY A 246 1.41 5.50 15.53
CA GLY A 246 0.44 4.46 15.84
C GLY A 246 1.04 3.06 15.71
N LYS A 247 0.17 2.07 15.47
CA LYS A 247 0.59 0.67 15.30
C LYS A 247 1.36 0.40 14.02
N ILE A 248 1.07 1.16 12.96
CA ILE A 248 1.68 0.99 11.63
C ILE A 248 2.04 2.35 11.07
N VAL A 249 3.31 2.47 10.68
CA VAL A 249 3.84 3.53 9.82
C VAL A 249 4.27 2.92 8.49
N ALA A 250 3.66 3.36 7.41
CA ALA A 250 4.09 2.99 6.06
C ALA A 250 5.19 3.95 5.59
N GLY A 251 6.25 3.41 5.02
CA GLY A 251 7.35 4.19 4.45
C GLY A 251 7.52 3.91 2.95
N ASP A 252 8.15 4.84 2.25
CA ASP A 252 8.63 4.60 0.89
C ASP A 252 9.99 3.90 0.89
N THR A 253 10.21 3.06 -0.12
CA THR A 253 11.54 2.51 -0.38
C THR A 253 12.54 3.64 -0.64
N GLY A 254 13.67 3.59 0.06
CA GLY A 254 14.65 4.67 0.09
C GLY A 254 14.96 5.11 1.52
N LEU A 255 15.07 6.42 1.75
CA LEU A 255 15.56 6.98 3.02
C LEU A 255 14.73 6.53 4.23
N SER A 256 13.40 6.44 4.10
CA SER A 256 12.52 6.05 5.21
C SER A 256 12.86 4.65 5.76
N THR A 257 13.31 3.72 4.92
CA THR A 257 13.63 2.34 5.32
C THR A 257 14.74 2.25 6.38
N LEU A 258 15.65 3.24 6.43
CA LEU A 258 16.68 3.32 7.48
C LEU A 258 16.04 3.40 8.88
N PHE A 259 14.89 4.08 8.97
CA PHE A 259 14.19 4.31 10.23
C PHE A 259 13.24 3.17 10.60
N ALA A 260 13.24 2.06 9.84
CA ALA A 260 12.68 0.79 10.31
C ALA A 260 13.59 0.11 11.35
N LEU A 261 14.89 0.41 11.32
CA LEU A 261 15.90 -0.26 12.15
C LEU A 261 16.02 0.37 13.55
N PRO A 262 16.52 -0.38 14.54
CA PRO A 262 16.88 0.18 15.84
C PRO A 262 17.97 1.29 15.71
N PRO A 263 17.89 2.36 16.51
CA PRO A 263 16.99 2.55 17.66
C PRO A 263 15.66 3.26 17.34
N PHE A 264 15.40 3.63 16.09
CA PHE A 264 14.21 4.43 15.76
C PHE A 264 12.93 3.61 15.74
N ASP A 265 12.97 2.39 15.19
CA ASP A 265 11.82 1.47 15.12
C ASP A 265 10.53 2.12 14.60
N CYS A 266 10.65 3.09 13.69
CA CYS A 266 9.54 3.92 13.23
C CYS A 266 8.77 3.24 12.11
N ILE A 267 9.44 2.86 11.02
CA ILE A 267 8.79 2.30 9.83
C ILE A 267 8.46 0.82 10.03
N ASP A 268 7.25 0.44 9.63
CA ASP A 268 6.68 -0.87 9.87
C ASP A 268 6.44 -1.67 8.58
N VAL A 269 6.09 -0.98 7.48
CA VAL A 269 5.84 -1.58 6.16
C VAL A 269 6.37 -0.67 5.04
N THR A 270 6.96 -1.25 3.99
CA THR A 270 7.33 -0.56 2.75
C THR A 270 7.18 -1.49 1.55
N THR A 271 6.91 -0.94 0.37
CA THR A 271 6.87 -1.70 -0.89
C THR A 271 7.74 -1.01 -1.94
N TYR A 272 7.22 0.01 -2.61
CA TYR A 272 7.88 0.74 -3.69
C TYR A 272 7.99 2.25 -3.37
N MET A 273 8.68 2.99 -4.24
CA MET A 273 8.73 4.46 -4.16
C MET A 273 7.36 5.05 -4.53
N GLY A 274 6.68 5.67 -3.57
CA GLY A 274 5.33 6.21 -3.72
C GLY A 274 4.23 5.31 -3.15
N GLY A 275 4.59 4.17 -2.55
CA GLY A 275 3.64 3.24 -1.92
C GLY A 275 3.22 3.62 -0.50
N SER A 276 3.96 4.51 0.18
CA SER A 276 3.72 4.85 1.59
C SER A 276 2.31 5.35 1.88
N ILE A 277 1.81 6.32 1.10
CA ILE A 277 0.50 6.94 1.29
C ILE A 277 -0.64 5.93 1.05
N PRO A 278 -0.70 5.21 -0.10
CA PRO A 278 -1.69 4.15 -0.31
C PRO A 278 -1.65 3.03 0.75
N LEU A 279 -0.47 2.58 1.18
CA LEU A 279 -0.35 1.57 2.24
C LEU A 279 -0.95 2.06 3.56
N ALA A 280 -0.66 3.30 3.95
CA ALA A 280 -1.17 3.90 5.19
C ALA A 280 -2.69 4.13 5.12
N LEU A 281 -3.24 4.50 3.95
CA LEU A 281 -4.68 4.54 3.73
C LEU A 281 -5.33 3.17 3.95
N GLY A 282 -4.73 2.11 3.41
CA GLY A 282 -5.15 0.74 3.63
C GLY A 282 -5.15 0.36 5.11
N ALA A 283 -4.06 0.67 5.82
CA ALA A 283 -3.96 0.45 7.25
C ALA A 283 -5.03 1.22 8.04
N TYR A 284 -5.30 2.47 7.68
CA TYR A 284 -6.37 3.26 8.29
C TYR A 284 -7.74 2.63 8.09
N MET A 285 -8.07 2.23 6.85
CA MET A 285 -9.32 1.55 6.52
C MET A 285 -9.47 0.19 7.24
N ALA A 286 -8.34 -0.43 7.62
CA ALA A 286 -8.28 -1.62 8.46
C ALA A 286 -8.41 -1.34 9.99
N GLY A 287 -8.59 -0.08 10.38
CA GLY A 287 -8.79 0.34 11.76
C GLY A 287 -7.51 0.78 12.50
N VAL A 288 -6.41 1.02 11.80
CA VAL A 288 -5.20 1.61 12.41
C VAL A 288 -5.37 3.11 12.55
N SER A 289 -5.21 3.62 13.77
CA SER A 289 -5.22 5.07 14.04
C SER A 289 -4.26 5.42 15.20
N PRO A 290 -3.42 6.47 15.06
CA PRO A 290 -3.16 7.19 13.81
C PRO A 290 -2.42 6.29 12.81
N ALA A 291 -2.72 6.46 11.51
CA ALA A 291 -1.98 5.83 10.43
C ALA A 291 -1.06 6.87 9.78
N TRP A 292 0.24 6.58 9.75
CA TRP A 292 1.26 7.48 9.21
C TRP A 292 1.83 6.93 7.90
N ALA A 293 2.01 7.82 6.93
CA ALA A 293 2.84 7.63 5.75
C ALA A 293 4.10 8.50 5.86
N VAL A 294 5.26 7.94 5.57
CA VAL A 294 6.53 8.66 5.50
C VAL A 294 7.06 8.56 4.07
N SER A 295 7.10 9.70 3.41
CA SER A 295 7.49 9.81 2.00
C SER A 295 8.66 10.74 1.84
N GLY A 296 9.62 10.39 0.98
CA GLY A 296 10.60 11.36 0.47
C GLY A 296 10.00 12.13 -0.70
N ASP A 297 10.36 13.39 -0.86
CA ASP A 297 9.95 14.26 -1.98
C ASP A 297 9.98 13.60 -3.37
N PHE A 298 11.03 12.88 -3.74
CA PHE A 298 11.10 12.21 -5.04
C PHE A 298 10.05 11.10 -5.16
N SER A 299 9.87 10.30 -4.11
CA SER A 299 8.86 9.22 -4.07
C SER A 299 7.44 9.79 -4.09
N PHE A 300 7.25 10.91 -3.39
CA PHE A 300 6.01 11.66 -3.37
C PHE A 300 5.63 12.17 -4.77
N ILE A 301 6.58 12.74 -5.51
CA ILE A 301 6.35 13.18 -6.90
C ILE A 301 6.12 11.99 -7.84
N ALA A 302 6.88 10.91 -7.67
CA ALA A 302 6.84 9.77 -8.58
C ALA A 302 5.47 9.08 -8.60
N ALA A 303 4.88 8.84 -7.43
CA ALA A 303 3.55 8.23 -7.31
C ALA A 303 2.84 8.51 -5.97
N GLY A 304 3.54 8.94 -4.91
CA GLY A 304 2.94 9.09 -3.58
C GLY A 304 1.79 10.10 -3.53
N ASN A 305 1.91 11.22 -4.26
CA ASN A 305 0.90 12.26 -4.32
C ASN A 305 -0.44 11.76 -4.90
N LEU A 306 -0.44 10.70 -5.71
CA LEU A 306 -1.67 10.09 -6.25
C LEU A 306 -2.59 9.57 -5.13
N GLY A 307 -2.01 9.12 -4.01
CA GLY A 307 -2.77 8.68 -2.85
C GLY A 307 -3.50 9.80 -2.10
N LEU A 308 -3.08 11.06 -2.25
CA LEU A 308 -3.75 12.19 -1.57
C LEU A 308 -5.18 12.40 -2.06
N VAL A 309 -5.44 12.13 -3.34
CA VAL A 309 -6.80 12.21 -3.92
C VAL A 309 -7.73 11.22 -3.23
N GLU A 310 -7.26 10.00 -2.94
CA GLU A 310 -8.04 8.99 -2.21
C GLU A 310 -8.30 9.43 -0.75
N ALA A 311 -7.30 10.02 -0.09
CA ALA A 311 -7.44 10.53 1.28
C ALA A 311 -8.56 11.58 1.37
N VAL A 312 -8.54 12.57 0.47
CA VAL A 312 -9.55 13.64 0.40
C VAL A 312 -10.93 13.08 0.04
N GLN A 313 -11.03 12.28 -1.02
CA GLN A 313 -12.31 11.71 -1.48
C GLN A 313 -12.99 10.86 -0.39
N ARG A 314 -12.20 10.13 0.40
CA ARG A 314 -12.69 9.23 1.45
C ARG A 314 -12.81 9.91 2.81
N HIS A 315 -12.46 11.19 2.92
CA HIS A 315 -12.39 11.94 4.17
C HIS A 315 -11.56 11.22 5.24
N ILE A 316 -10.43 10.64 4.84
CA ILE A 316 -9.54 9.90 5.74
C ILE A 316 -8.54 10.89 6.37
N PRO A 317 -8.46 10.97 7.71
CA PRO A 317 -7.52 11.83 8.43
C PRO A 317 -6.11 11.23 8.46
N LEU A 318 -5.56 10.95 7.28
CA LEU A 318 -4.24 10.38 7.12
C LEU A 318 -3.16 11.35 7.59
N LYS A 319 -2.09 10.82 8.17
CA LYS A 319 -0.91 11.62 8.56
C LYS A 319 0.22 11.33 7.59
N VAL A 320 0.74 12.37 6.95
CA VAL A 320 1.84 12.26 6.00
C VAL A 320 3.00 13.08 6.52
N LEU A 321 4.16 12.45 6.71
CA LEU A 321 5.42 13.12 6.92
C LEU A 321 6.20 13.10 5.60
N LEU A 322 6.35 14.27 5.00
CA LEU A 322 7.10 14.47 3.77
C LEU A 322 8.51 14.97 4.11
N LEU A 323 9.53 14.21 3.71
CA LEU A 323 10.94 14.54 3.89
C LEU A 323 11.41 15.27 2.63
N TYR A 324 11.57 16.58 2.71
CA TYR A 324 11.85 17.43 1.56
C TYR A 324 13.31 17.89 1.53
N ASN A 325 14.15 17.26 0.70
CA ASN A 325 15.58 17.57 0.59
C ASN A 325 16.02 17.99 -0.83
N GLY A 326 15.09 18.01 -1.78
CA GLY A 326 15.28 18.42 -3.16
C GLY A 326 15.96 17.39 -4.06
N LYS A 327 16.04 16.10 -3.68
CA LYS A 327 16.79 15.10 -4.44
C LYS A 327 16.40 13.65 -4.16
N ALA A 328 16.64 12.78 -5.15
CA ALA A 328 16.61 11.33 -4.97
C ALA A 328 17.86 10.83 -4.23
N GLU A 329 17.92 11.07 -2.92
CA GLU A 329 19.11 10.85 -2.08
C GLU A 329 19.68 9.43 -2.20
N THR A 330 18.81 8.42 -2.27
CA THR A 330 19.24 7.03 -2.20
C THR A 330 19.64 6.40 -3.53
N THR A 331 19.39 7.08 -4.66
CA THR A 331 19.61 6.55 -6.02
C THR A 331 20.67 7.32 -6.81
N GLY A 332 21.41 8.22 -6.15
CA GLY A 332 22.49 8.99 -6.77
C GLY A 332 22.36 10.50 -6.66
N GLY A 333 21.38 11.02 -5.91
CA GLY A 333 21.25 12.44 -5.62
C GLY A 333 20.72 13.28 -6.79
N GLN A 334 19.95 12.67 -7.68
CA GLN A 334 19.32 13.37 -8.80
C GLN A 334 18.43 14.50 -8.25
N THR A 335 18.68 15.72 -8.68
CA THR A 335 18.01 16.91 -8.16
C THR A 335 16.59 17.03 -8.68
N ILE A 336 15.69 17.45 -7.80
CA ILE A 336 14.30 17.79 -8.12
C ILE A 336 14.26 19.29 -8.45
N PRO A 337 13.54 19.73 -9.49
CA PRO A 337 13.33 21.15 -9.77
C PRO A 337 12.73 21.87 -8.56
N ASP A 338 13.29 23.04 -8.23
CA ASP A 338 12.80 23.88 -7.14
C ASP A 338 11.33 24.28 -7.38
N GLY A 339 10.52 24.32 -6.32
CA GLY A 339 9.11 24.70 -6.40
C GLY A 339 8.14 23.60 -6.83
N LEU A 340 8.64 22.42 -7.26
CA LEU A 340 7.77 21.35 -7.77
C LEU A 340 6.92 20.71 -6.67
N ILE A 341 7.48 20.49 -5.48
CA ILE A 341 6.72 19.98 -4.33
C ILE A 341 5.64 20.97 -3.93
N GLU A 342 6.01 22.25 -3.80
CA GLU A 342 5.09 23.32 -3.48
C GLU A 342 3.95 23.41 -4.50
N ARG A 343 4.25 23.28 -5.81
CA ARG A 343 3.25 23.25 -6.88
C ARG A 343 2.24 22.12 -6.70
N ILE A 344 2.68 20.92 -6.32
CA ILE A 344 1.78 19.78 -6.07
C ILE A 344 0.93 20.03 -4.82
N LEU A 345 1.55 20.58 -3.77
CA LEU A 345 0.90 20.83 -2.49
C LEU A 345 -0.11 21.99 -2.52
N LEU A 346 -0.09 22.87 -3.53
CA LEU A 346 -1.08 23.94 -3.69
C LEU A 346 -2.54 23.44 -3.67
N GLY A 347 -2.79 22.22 -4.18
CA GLY A 347 -4.14 21.62 -4.15
C GLY A 347 -4.59 21.14 -2.76
N TYR A 348 -3.69 21.20 -1.77
CA TYR A 348 -3.87 20.65 -0.43
C TYR A 348 -3.43 21.64 0.65
N GLU A 349 -3.33 22.94 0.32
CA GLU A 349 -2.71 23.96 1.18
C GLU A 349 -3.30 24.01 2.60
N GLU A 350 -4.60 23.73 2.74
CA GLU A 350 -5.32 23.69 4.02
C GLU A 350 -4.86 22.57 4.96
N TYR A 351 -4.21 21.53 4.43
CA TYR A 351 -3.71 20.38 5.19
C TYR A 351 -2.22 20.44 5.49
N VAL A 352 -1.50 21.46 5.00
CA VAL A 352 -0.03 21.48 5.00
C VAL A 352 0.54 22.23 6.20
N TYR A 353 1.47 21.58 6.90
CA TYR A 353 2.26 22.13 8.00
C TYR A 353 3.75 22.04 7.61
N PHE A 354 4.37 23.18 7.32
CA PHE A 354 5.82 23.21 7.07
C PHE A 354 6.60 23.26 8.38
N ILE A 355 7.66 22.46 8.46
CA ILE A 355 8.71 22.59 9.46
C ILE A 355 9.90 23.23 8.75
N ASP A 356 10.23 24.44 9.19
CA ASP A 356 11.26 25.30 8.60
C ASP A 356 12.65 24.88 9.01
N ASP A 357 12.85 24.54 10.28
CA ASP A 357 14.07 23.96 10.78
C ASP A 357 13.80 22.53 11.31
N PRO A 358 14.05 21.49 10.49
CA PRO A 358 13.84 20.11 10.93
C PRO A 358 14.81 19.66 12.04
N LEU A 359 15.77 20.50 12.45
CA LEU A 359 16.64 20.27 13.60
C LEU A 359 16.12 20.96 14.87
N ASP A 360 15.16 21.89 14.76
CA ASP A 360 14.47 22.48 15.92
C ASP A 360 13.50 21.45 16.52
N ARG A 361 13.87 20.94 17.69
CA ARG A 361 13.10 19.91 18.41
C ARG A 361 11.71 20.39 18.82
N ASP A 362 11.54 21.68 19.12
CA ASP A 362 10.25 22.22 19.57
C ASP A 362 9.30 22.42 18.38
N GLU A 363 9.82 22.92 17.25
CA GLU A 363 9.05 23.04 16.00
C GLU A 363 8.56 21.68 15.52
N VAL A 364 9.49 20.72 15.39
CA VAL A 364 9.20 19.34 14.95
C VAL A 364 8.18 18.67 15.88
N LYS A 365 8.35 18.82 17.20
CA LYS A 365 7.43 18.27 18.19
C LYS A 365 6.05 18.90 18.11
N SER A 366 5.95 20.21 17.90
CA SER A 366 4.68 20.89 17.75
C SER A 366 3.92 20.37 16.51
N ALA A 367 4.57 20.38 15.35
CA ALA A 367 3.96 19.95 14.09
C ALA A 367 3.53 18.48 14.09
N ILE A 368 4.40 17.56 14.56
CA ILE A 368 4.07 16.13 14.63
C ILE A 368 2.94 15.88 15.64
N LYS A 369 2.94 16.56 16.79
CA LYS A 369 1.89 16.41 17.80
C LYS A 369 0.54 16.89 17.26
N GLU A 370 0.49 18.06 16.65
CA GLU A 370 -0.73 18.64 16.07
C GLU A 370 -1.29 17.74 14.97
N ALA A 371 -0.45 17.28 14.05
CA ALA A 371 -0.84 16.32 13.03
C ALA A 371 -1.38 15.03 13.66
N SER A 372 -0.70 14.46 14.66
CA SER A 372 -1.09 13.17 15.26
C SER A 372 -2.51 13.14 15.85
N ILE A 373 -3.01 14.29 16.33
CA ILE A 373 -4.34 14.40 16.95
C ILE A 373 -5.41 14.95 16.01
N SER A 374 -5.01 15.52 14.86
CA SER A 374 -5.94 16.10 13.90
C SER A 374 -6.97 15.07 13.39
N GLN A 375 -8.21 15.51 13.20
CA GLN A 375 -9.29 14.71 12.63
C GLN A 375 -9.45 14.92 11.12
N GLU A 376 -8.49 15.60 10.49
CA GLU A 376 -8.41 15.82 9.05
C GLU A 376 -7.10 15.27 8.49
N LEU A 377 -6.96 15.30 7.17
CA LEU A 377 -5.67 15.04 6.50
C LEU A 377 -4.61 16.01 7.06
N SER A 378 -3.38 15.53 7.26
CA SER A 378 -2.28 16.40 7.72
C SER A 378 -1.01 16.04 6.98
N LEU A 379 -0.44 17.02 6.29
CA LEU A 379 0.79 16.93 5.50
C LEU A 379 1.88 17.72 6.21
N VAL A 380 2.68 17.05 7.02
CA VAL A 380 3.83 17.64 7.71
C VAL A 380 5.02 17.60 6.77
N VAL A 381 5.49 18.75 6.31
CA VAL A 381 6.59 18.88 5.36
C VAL A 381 7.85 19.33 6.10
N ALA A 382 8.76 18.40 6.33
CA ALA A 382 10.06 18.69 6.92
C ALA A 382 11.04 19.14 5.84
N ASP A 383 11.39 20.44 5.83
CA ASP A 383 12.22 21.05 4.79
C ASP A 383 13.71 20.98 5.14
N PHE A 384 14.38 19.96 4.62
CA PHE A 384 15.83 19.69 4.74
C PHE A 384 16.67 20.39 3.66
N ARG A 385 16.08 21.24 2.81
CA ARG A 385 16.86 22.00 1.81
C ARG A 385 17.74 23.06 2.48
N ASP A 386 18.77 23.48 1.77
CA ASP A 386 19.62 24.59 2.20
C ASP A 386 18.81 25.89 2.36
N CYS A 387 19.19 26.74 3.32
CA CYS A 387 18.48 28.00 3.64
C CYS A 387 18.27 28.93 2.43
N GLU A 388 19.21 28.95 1.47
CA GLU A 388 19.08 29.76 0.26
C GLU A 388 17.87 29.32 -0.61
N LYS A 389 17.59 28.02 -0.64
CA LYS A 389 16.46 27.43 -1.39
C LYS A 389 15.11 27.56 -0.68
N LYS A 390 15.10 27.83 0.62
CA LYS A 390 13.86 28.06 1.40
C LYS A 390 13.20 29.42 1.10
N SER A 391 13.92 30.34 0.46
CA SER A 391 13.48 31.72 0.20
C SER A 391 12.43 31.88 -0.91
N THR A 392 12.14 30.83 -1.69
CA THR A 392 11.25 30.85 -2.87
C THR A 392 9.79 30.44 -2.59
N ARG A 393 9.38 30.39 -1.32
CA ARG A 393 8.06 29.90 -0.90
C ARG A 393 6.88 30.72 -1.44
N LEU A 394 5.85 30.01 -1.88
CA LEU A 394 4.52 30.56 -2.15
C LEU A 394 3.92 31.15 -0.87
N GLY A 395 3.58 32.44 -0.92
CA GLY A 395 2.57 33.08 -0.07
C GLY A 395 2.69 32.87 1.44
N ARG A 396 3.56 33.64 2.11
CA ARG A 396 3.30 34.01 3.52
C ARG A 396 1.94 34.71 3.56
N ARG A 397 0.87 34.02 3.99
CA ARG A 397 -0.17 34.73 4.75
C ARG A 397 0.44 35.03 6.11
N ALA A 398 0.78 36.29 6.34
CA ALA A 398 0.88 36.80 7.69
C ALA A 398 -0.45 36.52 8.40
N VAL A 399 -0.37 36.07 9.65
CA VAL A 399 -1.50 35.94 10.57
C VAL A 399 -2.32 37.23 10.59
#